data_AF-A0A358A0E3-F1
#
_entry.id   AF-A0A358A0E3-F1
#
_cell.length_a   1.000
_cell.length_b   1.000
_cell.length_c   1.000
_cell.angle_alpha   90.00
_cell.angle_beta   90.00
_cell.angle_gamma   90.00
#
_symmetry.space_group_name_H-M   'P 1'
#
loop_
_entity.id
_entity.type
_entity.pdbx_description
1 polymer ?
#
loop_
_entity_poly.entity_id
_entity_poly.type
_entity_poly.pdbx_seq_one_letter_code
_entity_poly.pdbx_strand_id
1 'polypeptide(L)' 'MGKHSYDIEAVSTAPIELVFEVIADAPGWSRWNKSIGRASWEVEGEPAPWGVGAVRALGAKSGPLSKER' A
#
# COMPACT_ATOMS: atom_id res chain seq x y z
N MET A 1 -11.29 -24.90 -4.70
CA MET A 1 -10.75 -23.56 -5.02
C MET A 1 -9.26 -23.74 -5.29
N GLY A 2 -8.72 -23.28 -6.43
CA GLY A 2 -7.29 -23.35 -6.70
C GLY A 2 -6.53 -22.29 -5.89
N LYS A 3 -5.37 -22.65 -5.33
CA LYS A 3 -4.42 -21.69 -4.77
C LYS A 3 -3.39 -21.37 -5.84
N HIS A 4 -3.30 -20.09 -6.22
CA HIS A 4 -2.25 -19.59 -7.11
C HIS A 4 -1.24 -18.79 -6.30
N SER A 5 0.04 -18.90 -6.64
CA SER A 5 1.14 -18.16 -6.00
C SER A 5 2.11 -17.69 -7.08
N TYR A 6 2.59 -16.46 -6.94
CA TYR A 6 3.53 -15.83 -7.86
C TYR A 6 4.65 -15.22 -7.03
N ASP A 7 5.86 -15.23 -7.59
CA ASP A 7 7.04 -14.56 -7.03
C ASP A 7 7.58 -13.58 -8.06
N ILE A 8 7.88 -12.36 -7.62
CA ILE A 8 8.30 -11.23 -8.47
C ILE A 8 9.44 -10.51 -7.74
N GLU A 9 10.61 -10.49 -8.37
CA GLU A 9 11.80 -9.82 -7.84
C GLU A 9 12.11 -8.53 -8.63
N ALA A 10 12.51 -7.49 -7.90
CA ALA A 10 13.00 -6.24 -8.46
C ALA A 10 14.13 -5.68 -7.58
N VAL A 11 15.11 -5.01 -8.20
CA VAL A 11 16.28 -4.46 -7.51
C VAL A 11 16.21 -2.94 -7.46
N SER A 12 16.55 -2.37 -6.31
CA SER A 12 16.69 -0.92 -6.11
C SER A 12 18.08 -0.62 -5.54
N THR A 13 18.64 0.53 -5.90
CA THR A 13 19.89 1.05 -5.32
C THR A 13 19.64 1.87 -4.04
N ALA A 14 18.37 2.07 -3.66
CA ALA A 14 18.01 2.78 -2.44
C ALA A 14 18.36 1.95 -1.17
N PRO A 15 18.71 2.60 -0.04
CA PRO A 15 18.84 1.92 1.24
C PRO A 15 17.56 1.17 1.64
N ILE A 16 17.70 0.03 2.30
CA ILE A 16 16.56 -0.83 2.66
C ILE A 16 15.60 -0.12 3.63
N GLU A 17 16.13 0.71 4.52
CA GLU A 17 15.36 1.50 5.48
C GLU A 17 14.44 2.47 4.76
N LEU A 18 14.96 3.16 3.74
CA LEU A 18 14.18 4.09 2.93
C LEU A 18 13.10 3.37 2.13
N VAL A 19 13.41 2.21 1.56
CA VAL A 19 12.42 1.38 0.85
C VAL A 19 11.32 0.97 1.82
N PHE A 20 11.68 0.52 3.02
CA PHE A 20 10.72 0.13 4.04
C PHE A 20 9.84 1.30 4.47
N GLU A 21 10.39 2.47 4.75
CA GLU A 21 9.63 3.67 5.13
C GLU A 21 8.60 4.06 4.07
N VAL A 22 8.99 4.06 2.78
CA VAL A 22 8.10 4.39 1.67
C VAL A 22 6.97 3.36 1.52
N ILE A 23 7.28 2.07 1.67
CA ILE A 23 6.29 1.00 1.57
C ILE A 23 5.38 0.97 2.80
N ALA A 24 5.90 1.24 4.00
CA ALA A 24 5.13 1.24 5.24
C ALA A 24 4.13 2.41 5.30
N ASP A 25 4.47 3.58 4.74
CA ASP A 25 3.61 4.77 4.70
C ASP A 25 2.47 4.66 3.67
N ALA A 26 1.49 3.80 3.95
CA ALA A 26 0.35 3.57 3.08
C ALA A 26 -0.43 4.85 2.71
N PRO A 27 -0.77 5.76 3.65
CA PRO A 27 -1.44 7.01 3.30
C PRO A 27 -0.63 7.89 2.33
N GLY A 28 0.70 7.85 2.44
CA GLY A 28 1.60 8.57 1.56
C GLY A 28 1.67 8.05 0.13
N TRP A 29 1.17 6.86 -0.17
CA TRP A 29 1.28 6.23 -1.50
C TRP A 29 0.65 7.04 -2.62
N SER A 30 -0.46 7.75 -2.34
CA SER A 30 -1.12 8.64 -3.31
C SER A 30 -0.22 9.77 -3.83
N ARG A 31 0.87 10.09 -3.11
CA ARG A 31 1.82 11.16 -3.50
C ARG A 31 2.77 10.73 -4.61
N TRP A 32 3.11 9.44 -4.71
CA TRP A 32 4.12 8.94 -5.64
C TRP A 32 3.58 7.91 -6.63
N ASN A 33 2.54 7.17 -6.28
CA ASN A 33 1.89 6.21 -7.17
C ASN A 33 0.74 6.87 -7.94
N LYS A 34 0.94 7.10 -9.24
CA LYS A 34 -0.03 7.77 -10.12
C LYS A 34 -1.36 7.03 -10.29
N SER A 35 -1.41 5.73 -9.97
CA SER A 35 -2.62 4.90 -10.08
C SER A 35 -3.49 4.96 -8.83
N ILE A 36 -2.94 5.39 -7.69
CA ILE A 36 -3.64 5.50 -6.41
C ILE A 36 -4.17 6.93 -6.26
N GLY A 37 -5.49 7.08 -6.23
CA GLY A 37 -6.15 8.37 -6.08
C GLY A 37 -6.32 8.77 -4.62
N ARG A 38 -6.51 7.80 -3.72
CA ARG A 38 -6.66 7.99 -2.28
C ARG A 38 -6.02 6.83 -1.53
N ALA A 39 -5.42 7.12 -0.38
CA ALA A 39 -4.85 6.12 0.50
C ALA A 39 -4.95 6.60 1.96
N SER A 40 -5.36 5.71 2.86
CA SER A 40 -5.46 5.98 4.30
C SER A 40 -5.37 4.68 5.11
N TRP A 41 -5.16 4.82 6.41
CA TRP A 41 -5.40 3.74 7.36
C TRP A 41 -6.89 3.67 7.70
N GLU A 42 -7.46 2.48 7.59
CA GLU A 42 -8.75 2.17 8.20
C GLU A 42 -8.54 1.61 9.61
N VAL A 43 -7.47 0.82 9.79
CA VAL A 43 -6.98 0.32 11.08
C VAL A 43 -5.46 0.40 11.07
N GLU A 44 -4.85 0.89 12.15
CA GLU A 44 -3.39 1.06 12.27
C GLU A 44 -2.65 -0.21 12.74
N GLY A 45 -3.37 -1.21 13.26
CA GLY A 45 -2.80 -2.45 13.80
C GLY A 45 -2.00 -2.21 15.09
N GLU A 46 -1.27 -3.24 15.56
CA GLU A 46 -0.34 -3.07 16.69
C GLU A 46 1.07 -3.67 16.46
N PRO A 47 2.14 -2.90 16.74
CA PRO A 47 2.12 -1.49 17.17
C PRO A 47 1.67 -0.55 16.04
N ALA A 48 0.87 0.47 16.35
CA ALA A 48 0.53 1.54 15.41
C ALA A 48 1.81 2.22 14.82
N PRO A 49 1.77 2.76 13.58
CA PRO A 49 0.59 2.92 12.72
C PRO A 49 0.41 1.84 11.63
N TRP A 50 1.32 0.86 11.53
CA TRP A 50 1.31 -0.18 10.47
C TRP A 50 1.51 -1.59 11.02
N GLY A 51 1.14 -1.80 12.28
CA GLY A 51 1.34 -3.03 13.01
C GLY A 51 0.51 -4.20 12.50
N VAL A 52 0.64 -5.34 13.18
CA VAL A 52 -0.15 -6.53 12.84
C VAL A 52 -1.62 -6.22 12.99
N GLY A 53 -2.42 -6.56 11.97
CA GLY A 53 -3.85 -6.24 11.92
C GLY A 53 -4.18 -4.89 11.27
N ALA A 54 -3.19 -4.15 10.76
CA ALA A 54 -3.45 -2.92 10.02
C ALA A 54 -4.27 -3.17 8.74
N VAL A 55 -5.20 -2.28 8.44
CA VAL A 55 -6.06 -2.30 7.26
C VAL A 55 -5.85 -1.00 6.48
N ARG A 56 -5.51 -1.12 5.19
CA ARG A 56 -5.25 -0.01 4.27
C ARG A 56 -6.45 0.19 3.36
N ALA A 57 -7.03 1.38 3.40
CA ALA A 57 -8.08 1.78 2.45
C ALA A 57 -7.43 2.46 1.24
N LEU A 58 -7.65 1.92 0.04
CA LEU A 58 -7.11 2.45 -1.21
C LEU A 58 -8.24 2.74 -2.19
N GLY A 59 -8.19 3.91 -2.81
CA GLY A 59 -9.07 4.28 -3.92
C GLY A 59 -8.29 4.43 -5.21
N ALA A 60 -8.77 3.81 -6.29
CA ALA A 60 -8.18 4.00 -7.61
C ALA A 60 -8.38 5.45 -8.09
N LYS A 61 -7.42 5.97 -8.86
CA LYS A 61 -7.53 7.31 -9.45
C LYS A 61 -8.58 7.37 -10.57
N SER A 62 -8.80 6.26 -11.27
CA SER A 62 -9.75 6.13 -12.36
C SER A 62 -10.29 4.70 -12.46
N GLY A 63 -11.33 4.51 -13.28
CA GLY A 63 -11.98 3.21 -13.46
C GLY A 63 -13.08 2.92 -12.43
N PRO A 64 -13.70 1.73 -12.47
CA PRO A 64 -14.86 1.41 -11.63
C PRO A 64 -14.61 1.58 -10.13
N LEU A 65 -13.40 1.24 -9.67
CA LEU A 65 -12.96 1.34 -8.28
C LEU A 65 -12.71 2.78 -7.81
N SER A 66 -12.72 3.77 -8.70
CA SER A 66 -12.57 5.18 -8.31
C SER A 66 -13.85 5.77 -7.70
N LYS A 67 -14.97 5.05 -7.77
CA LYS A 67 -16.28 5.52 -7.29
C LYS A 67 -16.66 5.04 -5.89
N GLU A 68 -15.94 4.04 -5.38
CA GLU A 68 -16.15 3.51 -4.04
C GLU A 68 -15.58 4.50 -3.02
N ARG A 69 -16.27 4.73 -1.90
CA ARG A 69 -15.84 5.72 -0.90
C ARG A 69 -14.80 5.15 0.04
#